data_AF-A0A3E2J8M8-F1
#
_entry.id   AF-A0A3E2J8M8-F1
#
_cell.length_a   1.000
_cell.length_b   1.000
_cell.length_c   1.000
_cell.angle_alpha   90.00
_cell.angle_beta   90.00
_cell.angle_gamma   90.00
#
_symmetry.space_group_name_H-M   'P 1'
#
loop_
_entity.id
_entity.type
_entity.pdbx_description
1 polymer ?
#
loop_
_entity_poly.entity_id
_entity_poly.type
_entity_poly.pdbx_seq_one_letter_code
_entity_poly.pdbx_strand_id
1 'polypeptide(L)' 'MVTVTKEGEDFHVELEVEIDPNLTIAEADDIKDRLEERIMAEKGVTEVTIEFDEDDGVTQWRPVKDQQFAEEKKARE' A
#
# COMPACT_ATOMS: atom_id res chain seq x y z
N MET A 1 0.62 2.78 -3.17
CA MET A 1 -0.41 3.36 -2.26
C MET A 1 -0.76 2.36 -1.14
N VAL A 2 -1.35 2.77 -0.01
CA VAL A 2 -1.95 1.82 0.97
C VAL A 2 -3.35 2.26 1.37
N THR A 3 -4.30 1.34 1.31
CA THR A 3 -5.69 1.54 1.71
C THR A 3 -6.08 0.45 2.69
N VAL A 4 -6.72 0.84 3.80
CA VAL A 4 -7.23 -0.10 4.80
C VAL A 4 -8.71 0.18 4.98
N THR A 5 -9.54 -0.80 4.59
CA THR A 5 -10.99 -0.73 4.68
C THR A 5 -11.45 -1.61 5.84
N LYS A 6 -12.36 -1.10 6.67
CA LYS A 6 -12.92 -1.83 7.81
C LYS A 6 -14.36 -2.22 7.52
N GLU A 7 -14.66 -3.50 7.64
CA GLU A 7 -16.01 -4.07 7.51
C GLU A 7 -16.36 -4.86 8.79
N GLY A 8 -17.16 -4.28 9.67
CA GLY A 8 -17.47 -4.90 10.96
C GLY A 8 -16.24 -4.97 11.88
N GLU A 9 -15.73 -6.17 12.16
CA GLU A 9 -14.47 -6.39 12.91
C GLU A 9 -13.28 -6.69 12.00
N ASP A 10 -13.53 -6.86 10.70
CA ASP A 10 -12.56 -7.30 9.71
C ASP A 10 -11.90 -6.10 9.01
N PHE A 11 -10.63 -6.28 8.64
CA PHE A 11 -9.85 -5.31 7.88
C PHE A 11 -9.39 -5.94 6.57
N HIS A 12 -9.66 -5.22 5.47
CA HIS A 12 -9.15 -5.52 4.14
C HIS A 12 -8.07 -4.51 3.79
N VAL A 13 -6.90 -5.00 3.39
CA VAL A 13 -5.75 -4.17 3.07
C VAL A 13 -5.45 -4.28 1.58
N GLU A 14 -5.40 -3.13 0.91
CA GLU A 14 -4.98 -3.01 -0.47
C GLU A 14 -3.66 -2.23 -0.50
N LEU A 15 -2.65 -2.80 -1.15
CA LEU A 15 -1.31 -2.26 -1.21
C LEU A 15 -0.82 -2.25 -2.66
N GLU A 16 -0.24 -1.14 -3.08
CA GLU A 16 0.46 -1.00 -4.35
C GLU A 16 1.90 -0.57 -4.06
N VAL A 17 2.86 -1.33 -4.59
CA VAL A 17 4.29 -1.19 -4.31
C VAL A 17 5.06 -1.02 -5.62
N GLU A 18 5.79 0.08 -5.73
CA GLU A 18 6.79 0.29 -6.79
C GLU A 18 8.00 -0.62 -6.53
N ILE A 19 8.41 -1.42 -7.52
CA ILE A 19 9.55 -2.34 -7.42
C ILE A 19 10.55 -2.14 -8.56
N ASP A 20 11.80 -2.50 -8.33
CA ASP A 20 12.87 -2.40 -9.34
C ASP A 20 12.54 -3.29 -10.55
N PRO A 21 12.49 -2.74 -11.78
CA PRO A 21 12.15 -3.49 -12.99
C PRO A 21 13.13 -4.61 -13.34
N ASN A 22 14.33 -4.61 -12.73
CA ASN A 22 15.33 -5.64 -12.95
C ASN A 22 15.11 -6.89 -12.08
N LEU A 23 14.16 -6.86 -11.13
CA LEU A 23 13.80 -8.03 -10.35
C LEU A 23 13.16 -9.09 -11.24
N THR A 24 13.52 -10.35 -10.98
CA THR A 24 12.81 -11.47 -11.56
C THR A 24 11.42 -11.61 -10.93
N ILE A 25 10.50 -12.25 -11.65
CA ILE A 25 9.16 -12.56 -11.12
C ILE A 25 9.25 -13.35 -9.81
N ALA A 26 10.24 -14.24 -9.68
CA ALA A 26 10.44 -15.02 -8.45
C ALA A 26 10.86 -14.14 -7.26
N GLU A 27 11.74 -13.16 -7.48
CA GLU A 27 12.13 -12.21 -6.41
C GLU A 27 10.97 -11.28 -6.03
N ALA A 28 10.12 -10.89 -7.00
CA ALA A 28 8.91 -10.13 -6.72
C ALA A 28 7.88 -10.96 -5.91
N ASP A 29 7.75 -12.26 -6.20
CA ASP A 29 6.91 -13.20 -5.46
C ASP A 29 7.39 -13.34 -4.00
N ASP A 30 8.69 -13.52 -3.77
CA ASP A 30 9.28 -13.56 -2.42
C ASP A 30 9.01 -12.26 -1.62
N ILE A 31 9.00 -11.11 -2.30
CA ILE A 31 8.64 -9.83 -1.68
C ILE A 31 7.15 -9.81 -1.31
N LYS A 32 6.28 -10.27 -2.22
CA LYS A 32 4.84 -10.33 -2.01
C LYS A 32 4.51 -11.22 -0.81
N ASP A 33 5.04 -12.44 -0.78
CA ASP A 33 4.81 -13.41 0.30
C ASP A 33 5.20 -12.83 1.66
N ARG A 34 6.38 -12.20 1.74
CA ARG A 34 6.85 -11.58 2.99
C ARG A 34 5.98 -10.41 3.43
N LEU A 35 5.43 -9.63 2.50
CA LEU A 35 4.53 -8.53 2.83
C LEU A 35 3.17 -9.07 3.30
N GLU A 36 2.61 -10.01 2.55
CA GLU A 36 1.33 -10.65 2.86
C GLU A 36 1.38 -11.32 4.24
N GLU A 37 2.40 -12.15 4.52
CA GLU A 37 2.58 -12.81 5.82
C GLU A 37 2.58 -11.81 6.98
N ARG A 38 3.31 -10.70 6.82
CA ARG A 38 3.44 -9.68 7.86
C ARG A 38 2.15 -8.90 8.08
N ILE A 39 1.42 -8.59 7.01
CA ILE A 39 0.17 -7.81 7.11
C ILE A 39 -0.95 -8.72 7.65
N MET A 40 -1.03 -9.96 7.20
CA MET A 40 -2.00 -10.96 7.70
C MET A 40 -1.78 -11.31 9.17
N ALA A 41 -0.57 -11.12 9.71
CA ALA A 41 -0.30 -11.31 11.14
C ALA A 41 -0.93 -10.22 12.04
N GLU A 42 -1.35 -9.10 11.46
CA GLU A 42 -1.99 -8.01 12.21
C GLU A 42 -3.42 -8.39 12.60
N LYS A 43 -3.82 -7.99 13.82
CA LYS A 43 -5.10 -8.41 14.39
C LYS A 43 -6.28 -7.85 13.60
N GLY A 44 -7.15 -8.75 13.15
CA GLY A 44 -8.39 -8.42 12.45
C GLY A 44 -8.21 -8.23 10.95
N VAL A 45 -6.98 -8.34 10.42
CA VAL A 45 -6.79 -8.42 8.97
C VAL A 45 -7.26 -9.79 8.50
N THR A 46 -8.19 -9.78 7.54
CA THR A 46 -8.78 -10.99 6.95
C THR A 46 -8.43 -11.14 5.49
N GLU A 47 -8.06 -10.04 4.82
CA GLU A 47 -7.74 -10.00 3.39
C GLU A 47 -6.62 -9.00 3.11
N VAL A 48 -5.68 -9.39 2.25
CA VAL A 48 -4.59 -8.56 1.76
C VAL A 48 -4.47 -8.72 0.25
N THR A 49 -4.54 -7.62 -0.49
CA THR A 49 -4.27 -7.57 -1.94
C THR A 49 -3.04 -6.70 -2.19
N ILE A 50 -2.05 -7.23 -2.91
CA ILE A 50 -0.80 -6.54 -3.24
C ILE A 50 -0.63 -6.50 -4.76
N GLU A 51 -0.45 -5.29 -5.28
CA GLU A 51 -0.13 -4.99 -6.68
C GLU A 51 1.29 -4.42 -6.78
N PHE A 52 1.99 -4.77 -7.85
CA PHE A 52 3.32 -4.24 -8.15
C PHE A 52 3.26 -3.30 -9.33
N ASP A 53 3.94 -2.17 -9.20
CA ASP A 53 4.21 -1.21 -10.27
C ASP A 53 5.72 -1.11 -10.51
N GLU A 54 6.11 -0.72 -11.72
CA GLU A 54 7.52 -0.48 -12.06
C GLU A 54 7.99 0.85 -11.46
N ASP A 55 9.11 0.86 -10.72
CA ASP A 55 9.71 2.12 -10.28
C ASP A 55 10.31 2.88 -11.48
N ASP A 56 9.62 3.95 -11.89
CA ASP A 56 10.01 4.86 -12.98
C ASP A 56 10.87 6.06 -12.49
N GLY A 57 11.26 6.05 -11.21
CA GLY A 57 11.98 7.13 -10.54
C GLY A 57 11.10 8.30 -10.08
N VAL A 58 9.78 8.21 -10.24
CA VAL A 58 8.80 9.19 -9.76
C VAL A 58 7.95 8.57 -8.66
N THR A 59 8.28 8.88 -7.40
CA THR A 59 7.48 8.42 -6.26
C THR A 59 6.03 8.91 -6.36
N GLN A 60 5.09 7.98 -6.56
CA GLN A 60 3.67 8.32 -6.65
C GLN A 60 3.01 8.49 -5.27
N TRP A 61 3.65 7.96 -4.22
CA TRP A 61 3.13 8.06 -2.86
C TRP A 61 3.29 9.46 -2.26
N ARG A 62 2.17 10.06 -1.82
CA ARG A 62 2.18 11.25 -0.96
C ARG A 62 1.86 10.83 0.47
N PRO A 63 2.64 11.26 1.47
CA PRO A 63 2.31 11.01 2.86
C PRO A 63 0.91 11.51 3.19
N VAL A 64 0.13 10.71 3.94
CA VAL A 64 -1.25 11.04 4.34
C VAL A 64 -1.33 12.41 5.04
N LYS A 65 -0.27 12.80 5.77
CA LYS A 65 -0.15 14.13 6.38
C LYS A 65 -0.21 15.25 5.33
N ASP A 66 0.47 15.08 4.21
CA ASP A 66 0.54 16.10 3.15
C ASP A 66 -0.78 16.22 2.38
N GLN A 67 -1.56 15.14 2.27
CA GLN A 67 -2.92 15.19 1.71
C GLN A 67 -3.89 15.94 2.65
N GLN A 68 -3.90 15.63 3.95
CA GLN A 68 -4.78 16.31 4.91
C GLN A 68 -4.48 17.82 5.00
N PHE A 69 -3.20 18.21 5.01
CA PHE A 69 -2.83 19.64 5.01
C PHE A 69 -3.23 20.37 3.71
N ALA A 70 -3.16 19.69 2.56
CA ALA A 70 -3.56 20.26 1.27
C ALA A 70 -5.08 20.47 1.17
N GLU A 71 -5.87 19.52 1.70
CA GLU A 71 -7.34 19.60 1.74
C GLU A 71 -7.82 20.68 2.70
N GLU A 72 -7.23 20.77 3.90
CA GLU A 72 -7.55 21.80 4.89
C GLU A 72 -7.23 23.23 4.40
N LYS A 73 -6.17 23.39 3.62
CA LYS A 73 -5.80 24.69 3.04
C LYS A 73 -6.78 25.12 1.94
N LYS A 74 -7.18 24.18 1.07
CA LYS A 74 -8.22 24.42 0.04
C LYS A 74 -9.59 24.75 0.62
N ALA A 75 -9.95 24.17 1.77
CA ALA A 75 -11.22 24.45 2.44
C ALA A 75 -11.27 25.85 3.11
N ARG A 76 -10.13 26.55 3.19
CA ARG A 76 -9.99 27.86 3.83
C ARG A 76 -9.80 29.02 2.84
N GLU A 77 -9.76 28.75 1.54
CA GLU A 77 -9.71 29.72 0.43
C GLU A 77 -11.06 29.80 -0.29
#